data_AF-A0A7C3VVQ2-F1
#
_entry.id   AF-A0A7C3VVQ2-F1
#
_cell.length_a   1.000
_cell.length_b   1.000
_cell.length_c   1.000
_cell.angle_alpha   90.00
_cell.angle_beta   90.00
_cell.angle_gamma   90.00
#
_symmetry.space_group_name_H-M   'P 1'
#
loop_
_entity.id
_entity.type
_entity.pdbx_description
1 polymer ?
#
loop_
_entity_poly.entity_id
_entity_poly.type
_entity_poly.pdbx_seq_one_letter_code
_entity_poly.pdbx_strand_id
1 'polypeptide(L)' 'HRVERAYGSFQRSFTLPSTIKQEGIEASFKDGVLEISLPKVEEAKPKQIKIQVK' A
#
# COMPACT_ATOMS: atom_id res chain seq x y z
N HIS A 1 18.17 34.24 6.14
CA HIS A 1 18.21 33.06 5.24
C HIS A 1 16.90 32.29 5.43
N ARG A 2 16.18 31.97 4.35
CA ARG A 2 14.88 31.27 4.42
C ARG A 2 15.00 29.94 3.68
N VAL A 3 14.56 28.87 4.32
CA VAL A 3 14.56 27.51 3.77
C VAL A 3 13.12 27.03 3.76
N GLU A 4 12.62 26.68 2.58
CA GLU A 4 11.20 26.34 2.38
C GLU A 4 10.97 24.87 2.01
N ARG A 5 12.00 24.19 1.49
CA ARG A 5 11.93 22.80 1.09
C ARG A 5 12.65 21.92 2.12
N ALA A 6 12.03 20.80 2.45
CA ALA A 6 12.67 19.76 3.25
C ALA A 6 13.85 19.15 2.48
N TYR A 7 14.95 18.87 3.18
CA TYR A 7 16.15 18.25 2.63
C TYR A 7 16.77 17.29 3.66
N GLY A 8 17.59 16.36 3.19
CA GLY A 8 18.24 15.32 4.00
C GLY A 8 17.67 13.93 3.75
N SER A 9 18.15 12.95 4.52
CA SER A 9 17.70 11.57 4.44
C SER A 9 16.28 11.42 5.00
N PHE A 10 15.47 10.56 4.38
CA PHE A 10 14.13 10.23 4.87
C PHE A 10 13.92 8.72 4.91
N GLN A 11 13.11 8.26 5.87
CA GLN A 11 12.68 6.87 5.98
C GLN A 11 11.21 6.85 6.42
N ARG A 12 10.41 5.96 5.82
CA ARG A 12 9.05 5.65 6.26
C ARG A 12 8.89 4.13 6.31
N SER A 13 8.11 3.65 7.27
CA SER A 13 7.84 2.22 7.45
C SER A 13 6.35 2.04 7.70
N PHE A 14 5.78 1.00 7.09
CA PHE A 14 4.37 0.67 7.19
C PHE A 14 4.23 -0.80 7.58
N THR A 15 3.32 -1.10 8.50
CA THR A 15 2.94 -2.48 8.82
C THR A 15 1.89 -2.93 7.81
N LEU A 16 2.18 -3.98 7.07
CA LEU A 16 1.26 -4.53 6.09
C LEU A 16 0.39 -5.64 6.70
N PRO A 17 -0.88 -5.77 6.28
CA PRO A 17 -1.70 -6.91 6.65
C PRO A 17 -1.18 -8.19 5.98
N SER A 18 -1.49 -9.35 6.56
CA SER A 18 -1.12 -10.66 6.01
C SER A 18 -1.77 -10.98 4.66
N THR A 19 -2.74 -10.16 4.24
CA THR A 19 -3.48 -10.31 2.98
C THR A 19 -2.77 -9.72 1.77
N ILE A 20 -1.48 -9.38 1.86
CA ILE A 20 -0.69 -8.86 0.73
C ILE A 20 0.17 -9.98 0.15
N LYS A 21 0.15 -10.13 -1.18
CA LYS A 21 1.01 -11.08 -1.88
C LYS A 21 2.38 -10.46 -2.14
N GLN A 22 3.40 -10.94 -1.42
CA GLN A 22 4.75 -10.37 -1.47
C GLN A 22 5.43 -10.47 -2.84
N GLU A 23 5.18 -11.56 -3.58
CA GLU A 23 5.80 -11.84 -4.87
C GLU A 23 5.39 -10.87 -5.99
N GLY A 24 4.30 -10.11 -5.81
CA GLY A 24 3.78 -9.19 -6.82
C GLY A 24 3.92 -7.72 -6.45
N ILE A 25 4.78 -7.39 -5.48
CA ILE A 25 5.02 -6.00 -5.11
C ILE A 25 5.80 -5.31 -6.23
N GLU A 26 5.27 -4.20 -6.72
CA GLU A 26 5.89 -3.39 -7.77
C GLU A 26 6.11 -1.96 -7.28
N ALA A 27 7.14 -1.30 -7.81
CA ALA A 27 7.43 0.09 -7.51
C ALA A 27 7.82 0.86 -8.78
N SER A 28 7.35 2.10 -8.89
CA SER A 28 7.72 3.00 -9.98
C SER A 28 7.98 4.41 -9.45
N PHE A 29 8.95 5.11 -10.06
CA PHE A 29 9.26 6.49 -9.71
C PHE A 29 9.13 7.37 -10.95
N LYS A 30 8.20 8.31 -10.90
CA LYS A 30 7.90 9.19 -12.02
C LYS A 30 7.45 10.56 -11.52
N ASP A 31 7.91 11.62 -12.17
CA ASP A 31 7.52 13.00 -11.90
C ASP A 31 7.65 13.42 -10.41
N GLY A 32 8.68 12.88 -9.74
CA GLY A 32 8.95 13.18 -8.32
C GLY A 32 8.12 12.37 -7.32
N VAL A 33 7.33 11.40 -7.78
CA VAL A 33 6.47 10.55 -6.94
C VAL A 33 6.93 9.10 -7.00
N LEU A 34 7.10 8.49 -5.83
CA LEU A 34 7.29 7.04 -5.68
C LEU A 34 5.93 6.38 -5.47
N GLU A 35 5.52 5.55 -6.43
CA GLU A 35 4.33 4.71 -6.34
C GLU A 35 4.72 3.27 -6.02
N ILE A 36 4.04 2.65 -5.06
CA ILE A 36 4.26 1.26 -4.64
C ILE A 36 2.93 0.53 -4.72
N SER A 37 2.85 -0.49 -5.56
CA SER A 37 1.66 -1.34 -5.75
C SER A 37 1.79 -2.62 -4.95
N LEU A 38 0.79 -2.90 -4.10
CA LEU A 38 0.74 -4.05 -3.20
C LEU A 38 -0.50 -4.89 -3.53
N PRO A 39 -0.36 -6.00 -4.29
CA PRO A 39 -1.50 -6.82 -4.66
C PRO A 39 -2.05 -7.57 -3.44
N LYS A 40 -3.38 -7.61 -3.33
CA LYS A 40 -4.07 -8.40 -2.30
C LYS A 40 -4.11 -9.88 -2.69
N VAL A 41 -4.05 -10.76 -1.71
CA VAL A 41 -4.31 -12.20 -1.91
C VAL A 41 -5.75 -12.42 -2.36
N GLU A 42 -5.97 -13.38 -3.26
CA GLU A 42 -7.29 -13.64 -3.84
C GLU A 42 -8.32 -14.12 -2.79
N GLU A 43 -7.88 -14.78 -1.72
CA GLU A 43 -8.74 -15.23 -0.61
C GLU A 43 -9.28 -14.07 0.24
N ALA A 44 -8.75 -12.85 0.08
CA ALA A 44 -9.27 -11.66 0.75
C ALA A 44 -10.55 -11.11 0.07
N LYS A 45 -11.05 -11.75 -0.99
CA LYS A 45 -12.38 -11.45 -1.54
C LYS A 45 -13.43 -11.77 -0.47
N PRO A 46 -14.22 -10.79 0.01
CA PRO A 46 -15.19 -11.04 1.06
C PRO A 46 -16.21 -12.08 0.57
N LYS A 47 -16.33 -13.20 1.29
CA LYS A 47 -17.48 -14.09 1.13
C LYS A 47 -18.70 -13.26 1.49
N GLN A 48 -19.55 -12.92 0.52
CA GLN A 48 -20.84 -12.31 0.79
C GLN A 48 -21.66 -13.29 1.64
N ILE A 49 -21.76 -13.04 2.95
CA ILE A 49 -22.65 -13.78 3.83
C ILE A 49 -24.03 -13.14 3.67
N LYS A 50 -24.93 -13.79 2.93
CA LYS A 50 -26.34 -13.40 2.88
C LYS A 50 -26.97 -13.72 4.24
N ILE A 51 -27.34 -12.68 4.99
CA ILE A 51 -28.14 -12.84 6.21
C ILE A 51 -29.59 -13.07 5.78
N GLN A 52 -30.14 -14.26 6.03
CA GLN A 52 -31.58 -14.49 5.93
C GLN A 52 -32.23 -14.08 7.27
N VAL A 53 -33.11 -13.09 7.20
CA VAL A 53 -33.97 -12.71 8.33
C VAL A 53 -35.21 -13.61 8.28
N LYS A 54 -35.57 -14.21 9.42
CA LYS A 54 -36.82 -14.97 9.61
C LYS A 54 -37.99 -14.04 9.89
#